data_AF-D5ZQF8-F1
#
_entry.id   AF-D5ZQF8-F1
#
_cell.length_a   1.000
_cell.length_b   1.000
_cell.length_c   1.000
_cell.angle_alpha   90.00
_cell.angle_beta   90.00
_cell.angle_gamma   90.00
#
_symmetry.space_group_name_H-M   'P 1'
#
loop_
_entity.id
_entity.type
_entity.pdbx_description
1 polymer ?
#
loop_
_entity_poly.entity_id
_entity_poly.type
_entity_poly.pdbx_seq_one_letter_code
_entity_poly.pdbx_strand_id
1 'polypeptide(L)'
;MSIGIDEVRAFIRQLPDAAAVAQVQEAAARRLGELDKAAHDGIVAGRRARINDSLRPAFLRRLTGTVQERNRTGTRAGFLLDEESTRLLRTDPRNRYRIPEGTKRFRLPGNGVPVSCLDLIED
;
A
#
# COMPACT_ATOMS: atom_id res chain seq x y z
N MET A 1 21.12 -15.17 -16.92
CA MET A 1 21.00 -16.49 -16.26
C MET A 1 20.14 -16.32 -15.03
N SER A 2 19.05 -17.08 -14.89
CA SER A 2 18.24 -17.09 -13.67
C SER A 2 18.89 -18.03 -12.66
N ILE A 3 19.21 -17.52 -11.48
CA ILE A 3 19.70 -18.35 -10.37
C ILE A 3 18.52 -19.18 -9.84
N GLY A 4 18.71 -20.50 -9.72
CA GLY A 4 17.70 -21.41 -9.18
C GLY A 4 17.66 -21.42 -7.66
N ILE A 5 16.55 -21.87 -7.06
CA ILE A 5 16.42 -21.93 -5.59
C ILE A 5 17.46 -22.88 -4.95
N ASP A 6 17.88 -23.93 -5.66
CA ASP A 6 18.86 -24.87 -5.15
C ASP A 6 20.29 -24.31 -5.16
N GLU A 7 20.62 -23.42 -6.10
CA GLU A 7 21.89 -22.68 -6.10
C GLU A 7 21.95 -21.69 -4.93
N VAL A 8 20.84 -21.01 -4.62
CA VAL A 8 20.74 -20.14 -3.45
C VAL A 8 20.93 -20.93 -2.15
N ARG A 9 20.29 -22.12 -2.05
CA ARG A 9 20.48 -23.02 -0.90
C ARG A 9 21.92 -23.49 -0.77
N ALA A 10 22.56 -23.84 -1.88
CA ALA A 10 23.96 -24.25 -1.88
C ALA A 10 24.88 -23.12 -1.41
N PHE A 11 24.66 -21.89 -1.87
CA PHE A 11 25.38 -20.70 -1.41
C PHE A 11 25.22 -20.46 0.09
N ILE A 12 23.97 -20.49 0.60
CA ILE A 12 23.71 -20.26 2.04
C ILE A 12 24.43 -21.31 2.91
N ARG A 13 24.53 -22.56 2.45
CA ARG A 13 25.27 -23.63 3.17
C ARG A 13 26.78 -23.40 3.24
N GLN A 14 27.34 -22.57 2.37
CA GLN A 14 28.78 -22.24 2.36
C GLN A 14 29.11 -21.09 3.33
N LEU A 15 28.11 -20.44 3.92
CA LEU A 15 28.32 -19.32 4.84
C LEU A 15 28.92 -19.80 6.18
N PRO A 16 29.93 -19.10 6.71
CA PRO A 16 30.73 -19.60 7.83
C PRO A 16 30.01 -19.55 9.18
N ASP A 17 29.04 -18.65 9.36
CA ASP A 17 28.37 -18.42 10.63
C ASP A 17 26.99 -17.74 10.46
N ALA A 18 26.30 -17.57 11.59
CA ALA A 18 24.99 -16.93 11.64
C ALA A 18 25.02 -15.44 11.23
N ALA A 19 26.14 -14.74 11.41
CA ALA A 19 26.26 -13.33 11.03
C ALA A 19 26.26 -13.18 9.51
N ALA A 20 26.98 -14.05 8.79
CA ALA A 20 26.97 -14.10 7.34
C ALA A 20 25.58 -14.43 6.78
N VAL A 21 24.84 -15.36 7.43
CA VAL A 21 23.44 -15.64 7.06
C VAL A 21 22.54 -14.42 7.27
N ALA A 22 22.71 -13.69 8.38
CA ALA A 22 21.93 -12.50 8.67
C ALA A 22 22.12 -11.39 7.62
N GLN A 23 23.35 -11.22 7.10
CA GLN A 23 23.61 -10.26 6.02
C GLN A 23 22.86 -10.61 4.73
N VAL A 24 22.76 -11.89 4.38
CA VAL A 24 21.95 -12.34 3.23
C VAL A 24 20.47 -12.04 3.45
N GLN A 25 19.96 -12.26 4.67
CA GLN A 25 18.58 -11.92 5.02
C GLN A 25 18.31 -10.42 4.90
N GLU A 26 19.24 -9.57 5.37
CA GLU A 26 19.13 -8.12 5.24
C GLU A 26 19.13 -7.69 3.77
N ALA A 27 20.05 -8.23 2.96
CA ALA A 27 20.12 -7.94 1.53
C ALA A 27 18.83 -8.37 0.80
N ALA A 28 18.28 -9.54 1.14
CA ALA A 28 17.02 -10.01 0.58
C ALA A 28 15.85 -9.11 0.98
N ALA A 29 15.77 -8.70 2.25
CA ALA A 29 14.74 -7.78 2.73
C ALA A 29 14.83 -6.41 2.03
N ARG A 30 16.05 -5.89 1.86
CA ARG A 30 16.28 -4.63 1.13
C ARG A 30 15.82 -4.75 -0.33
N ARG A 31 16.18 -5.84 -1.01
CA ARG A 31 15.77 -6.08 -2.39
C ARG A 31 14.26 -6.19 -2.53
N LEU A 32 13.59 -6.86 -1.59
CA LEU A 32 12.13 -6.94 -1.57
C LEU A 32 11.50 -5.55 -1.43
N GLY A 33 12.05 -4.70 -0.55
CA GLY A 33 11.61 -3.31 -0.39
C GLY A 33 11.79 -2.47 -1.65
N GLU A 34 12.89 -2.65 -2.39
CA GLU A 34 13.11 -1.99 -3.68
C GLU A 34 12.08 -2.41 -4.73
N LEU A 35 11.79 -3.71 -4.81
CA LEU A 35 10.79 -4.25 -5.74
C LEU A 35 9.39 -3.75 -5.41
N ASP A 36 9.02 -3.71 -4.13
CA ASP A 36 7.73 -3.16 -3.66
C ASP A 36 7.62 -1.67 -4.00
N LYS A 37 8.68 -0.89 -3.73
CA LYS A 37 8.72 0.53 -4.08
C LYS A 37 8.55 0.73 -5.59
N ALA A 38 9.25 -0.04 -6.41
CA ALA A 38 9.17 0.03 -7.86
C ALA A 38 7.77 -0.36 -8.38
N ALA A 39 7.18 -1.42 -7.85
CA ALA A 39 5.84 -1.87 -8.21
C ALA A 39 4.76 -0.80 -7.94
N HIS A 40 4.98 0.04 -6.93
CA HIS A 40 4.03 1.06 -6.51
C HIS A 40 4.47 2.48 -6.87
N ASP A 41 5.53 2.70 -7.66
CA ASP A 41 6.09 4.03 -7.93
C ASP A 41 5.08 4.98 -8.60
N GLY A 42 4.17 4.43 -9.42
CA GLY A 42 3.11 5.19 -10.08
C GLY A 42 2.04 5.77 -9.16
N ILE A 43 1.97 5.35 -7.88
CA ILE A 43 0.95 5.80 -6.91
C ILE A 43 1.37 7.14 -6.31
N VAL A 44 1.30 8.21 -7.11
CA VAL A 44 1.73 9.56 -6.73
C VAL A 44 0.54 10.46 -6.40
N ALA A 45 0.80 11.53 -5.64
CA ALA A 45 -0.23 12.49 -5.27
C ALA A 45 -0.91 13.09 -6.52
N GLY A 46 -2.23 13.28 -6.45
CA GLY A 46 -3.05 13.78 -7.55
C GLY A 46 -3.62 12.70 -8.47
N ARG A 47 -3.09 11.46 -8.45
CA ARG A 47 -3.65 10.35 -9.23
C ARG A 47 -4.95 9.84 -8.62
N ARG A 48 -5.89 9.42 -9.48
CA ARG A 48 -7.06 8.64 -9.05
C ARG A 48 -6.68 7.19 -8.80
N ALA A 49 -7.24 6.64 -7.74
CA ALA A 49 -7.09 5.22 -7.40
C ALA A 49 -8.39 4.70 -6.79
N ARG A 50 -8.46 3.37 -6.73
CA ARG A 50 -9.47 2.60 -6.00
C ARG A 50 -8.79 1.84 -4.88
N ILE A 51 -9.42 1.79 -3.72
CA ILE A 51 -8.98 0.91 -2.64
C ILE A 51 -9.33 -0.54 -3.00
N ASN A 52 -8.35 -1.43 -3.04
CA ASN A 52 -8.55 -2.83 -3.42
C ASN A 52 -9.08 -3.70 -2.26
N ASP A 53 -9.40 -4.95 -2.56
CA ASP A 53 -10.05 -5.86 -1.62
C ASP A 53 -9.10 -6.37 -0.51
N SER A 54 -7.79 -6.10 -0.63
CA SER A 54 -6.77 -6.48 0.37
C SER A 54 -6.81 -5.60 1.62
N LEU A 55 -7.38 -4.39 1.55
CA LEU A 55 -7.47 -3.51 2.72
C LEU A 55 -8.39 -4.11 3.79
N ARG A 56 -7.95 -4.05 5.05
CA ARG A 56 -8.79 -4.20 6.24
C ARG A 56 -8.91 -2.80 6.85
N PRO A 57 -10.08 -2.16 6.96
CA PRO A 57 -11.46 -2.66 7.06
C PRO A 57 -12.23 -2.83 5.73
N ALA A 58 -13.23 -3.72 5.71
CA ALA A 58 -13.99 -4.04 4.50
C ALA A 58 -14.86 -2.90 3.94
N PHE A 59 -15.35 -2.00 4.80
CA PHE A 59 -16.19 -0.87 4.39
C PHE A 59 -15.42 0.23 3.63
N LEU A 60 -14.09 0.15 3.58
CA LEU A 60 -13.25 1.03 2.78
C LEU A 60 -12.92 0.45 1.40
N ARG A 61 -13.20 -0.83 1.17
CA ARG A 61 -12.88 -1.48 -0.10
C ARG A 61 -13.71 -0.88 -1.22
N ARG A 62 -13.11 -0.84 -2.41
CA ARG A 62 -13.70 -0.35 -3.67
C ARG A 62 -14.04 1.13 -3.70
N LEU A 63 -13.87 1.86 -2.59
CA LEU A 63 -13.98 3.30 -2.56
C LEU A 63 -12.90 3.92 -3.45
N THR A 64 -13.28 4.95 -4.18
CA THR A 64 -12.44 5.68 -5.11
C THR A 64 -12.14 7.08 -4.59
N GLY A 65 -11.03 7.61 -5.07
CA GLY A 65 -10.55 8.92 -4.62
C GLY A 65 -9.23 9.29 -5.24
N THR A 66 -8.67 10.37 -4.73
CA THR A 66 -7.40 10.94 -5.16
C THR A 66 -6.33 10.66 -4.11
N VAL A 67 -5.23 10.08 -4.58
CA VAL A 67 -4.02 9.86 -3.78
C VAL A 67 -3.46 11.20 -3.33
N GLN A 68 -3.14 11.32 -2.05
CA GLN A 68 -2.48 12.47 -1.45
C GLN A 68 -1.01 12.13 -1.15
N GLU A 69 -0.29 13.05 -0.52
CA GLU A 69 1.10 12.83 -0.13
C GLU A 69 1.32 11.51 0.63
N ARG A 70 2.45 10.87 0.32
CA ARG A 70 2.91 9.68 1.01
C ARG A 70 3.50 10.04 2.36
N ASN A 71 3.45 9.08 3.30
CA ASN A 71 4.18 9.20 4.56
C ASN A 71 5.70 9.16 4.32
N ARG A 72 6.48 9.47 5.37
CA ARG A 72 7.95 9.52 5.32
C ARG A 72 8.60 8.22 4.82
N THR A 73 7.99 7.07 5.09
CA THR A 73 8.50 5.76 4.65
C THR A 73 8.05 5.36 3.24
N GLY A 74 7.16 6.12 2.61
CA GLY A 74 6.64 5.85 1.26
C GLY A 74 5.67 4.67 1.15
N THR A 75 5.33 4.02 2.27
CA THR A 75 4.51 2.80 2.35
C THR A 75 3.01 3.07 2.40
N ARG A 76 2.61 4.30 2.75
CA ARG A 76 1.21 4.70 2.87
C ARG A 76 1.01 6.08 2.25
N ALA A 77 -0.16 6.30 1.68
CA ALA A 77 -0.56 7.57 1.10
C ALA A 77 -1.84 8.09 1.76
N GLY A 78 -1.92 9.40 2.00
CA GLY A 78 -3.20 10.01 2.32
C GLY A 78 -4.19 9.76 1.17
N PHE A 79 -5.48 9.73 1.47
CA PHE A 79 -6.49 9.41 0.47
C PHE A 79 -7.71 10.30 0.63
N LEU A 80 -8.06 11.03 -0.43
CA LEU A 80 -9.21 11.92 -0.48
C LEU A 80 -10.30 11.26 -1.32
N LEU A 81 -11.39 10.84 -0.67
CA LEU A 81 -12.50 10.18 -1.37
C LEU A 81 -13.20 11.13 -2.33
N ASP A 82 -13.66 10.60 -3.45
CA ASP A 82 -14.59 11.32 -4.32
C ASP A 82 -15.98 11.44 -3.68
N GLU A 83 -16.88 12.19 -4.34
CA GLU A 83 -18.18 12.53 -3.76
C GLU A 83 -19.07 11.30 -3.58
N GLU A 84 -19.04 10.39 -4.56
CA GLU A 84 -19.79 9.15 -4.49
C GLU A 84 -19.28 8.25 -3.38
N SER A 85 -17.97 8.02 -3.30
CA SER A 85 -17.35 7.21 -2.26
C SER A 85 -17.51 7.81 -0.87
N THR A 86 -17.49 9.14 -0.76
CA THR A 86 -17.79 9.84 0.49
C THR A 86 -19.24 9.59 0.92
N ARG A 87 -20.19 9.61 -0.02
CA ARG A 87 -21.60 9.30 0.25
C ARG A 87 -21.78 7.84 0.65
N LEU A 88 -21.17 6.90 -0.07
CA LEU A 88 -21.22 5.47 0.23
C LEU A 88 -20.64 5.17 1.61
N LEU A 89 -19.49 5.75 1.93
CA LEU A 89 -18.88 5.59 3.24
C LEU A 89 -19.76 6.17 4.35
N ARG A 90 -20.41 7.30 4.12
CA ARG A 90 -21.32 7.91 5.10
C ARG A 90 -22.50 6.99 5.43
N THR A 91 -23.06 6.31 4.43
CA THR A 91 -24.24 5.45 4.60
C THR A 91 -23.91 4.01 4.99
N ASP A 92 -22.63 3.60 4.92
CA ASP A 92 -22.23 2.24 5.30
C ASP A 92 -22.43 2.02 6.82
N PRO A 93 -23.22 1.02 7.24
CA PRO A 93 -23.52 0.78 8.66
C PRO A 93 -22.30 0.32 9.49
N ARG A 94 -21.22 -0.11 8.82
CA ARG A 94 -19.96 -0.53 9.44
C ARG A 94 -18.95 0.61 9.51
N ASN A 95 -19.25 1.75 8.88
CA ASN A 95 -18.38 2.92 8.91
C ASN A 95 -18.19 3.41 10.35
N ARG A 96 -16.94 3.70 10.71
CA ARG A 96 -16.56 4.23 12.03
C ARG A 96 -16.24 5.72 12.01
N TYR A 97 -16.23 6.34 10.82
CA TYR A 97 -15.90 7.74 10.65
C TYR A 97 -17.16 8.60 10.74
N ARG A 98 -17.08 9.66 11.54
CA ARG A 98 -18.10 10.71 11.55
C ARG A 98 -17.87 11.64 10.36
N ILE A 99 -18.70 11.53 9.34
CA ILE A 99 -18.65 12.38 8.14
C ILE A 99 -19.80 13.40 8.21
N PRO A 100 -19.52 14.71 8.34
CA PRO A 100 -20.56 15.74 8.34
C PRO A 100 -21.45 15.70 7.08
N GLU A 101 -22.70 16.11 7.23
CA GLU A 101 -23.74 16.01 6.20
C GLU A 101 -23.45 16.88 4.96
N GLY A 102 -22.63 17.92 5.09
CA GLY A 102 -22.17 18.77 3.98
C GLY A 102 -20.83 18.38 3.35
N THR A 103 -20.13 17.34 3.85
CA THR A 103 -18.81 16.99 3.33
C THR A 103 -18.92 16.31 1.97
N LYS A 104 -18.49 17.00 0.91
CA LYS A 104 -18.45 16.44 -0.45
C LYS A 104 -17.34 15.42 -0.63
N ARG A 105 -16.10 15.77 -0.26
CA ARG A 105 -14.93 14.89 -0.37
C ARG A 105 -14.31 14.68 0.99
N PHE A 106 -14.35 13.45 1.48
CA PHE A 106 -13.85 13.10 2.81
C PHE A 106 -12.41 12.61 2.74
N ARG A 107 -11.51 13.24 3.51
CA ARG A 107 -10.14 12.77 3.67
C ARG A 107 -10.11 11.66 4.71
N LEU A 108 -9.65 10.46 4.33
CA LEU A 108 -9.51 9.36 5.28
C LEU A 108 -8.51 9.75 6.39
N PRO A 109 -8.91 9.71 7.67
CA PRO A 109 -8.04 10.11 8.77
C PRO A 109 -7.00 9.02 9.09
N GLY A 110 -5.95 9.42 9.81
CA GLY A 110 -4.86 8.54 10.23
C GLY A 110 -3.68 8.55 9.25
N ASN A 111 -2.87 7.49 9.29
CA ASN A 111 -1.60 7.38 8.55
C ASN A 111 -1.75 7.05 7.06
N GLY A 112 -2.93 7.29 6.48
CA GLY A 112 -3.24 6.99 5.08
C GLY A 112 -3.49 5.51 4.79
N VAL A 113 -3.72 5.20 3.52
CA VAL A 113 -3.96 3.86 2.98
C VAL A 113 -2.62 3.25 2.52
N PRO A 114 -2.32 1.98 2.80
CA PRO A 114 -1.13 1.31 2.25
C PRO A 114 -1.12 1.40 0.73
N VAL A 115 0.04 1.72 0.13
CA VAL A 115 0.15 1.87 -1.33
C VAL A 115 -0.15 0.55 -2.07
N SER A 116 0.15 -0.60 -1.46
CA SER A 116 -0.21 -1.92 -1.98
C SER A 116 -1.71 -2.22 -1.98
N CYS A 117 -2.51 -1.40 -1.30
CA CYS A 117 -3.97 -1.50 -1.29
C CYS A 117 -4.64 -0.52 -2.26
N LEU A 118 -3.88 0.15 -3.13
CA LEU A 118 -4.38 1.14 -4.07
C LEU A 118 -4.13 0.67 -5.50
N ASP A 119 -5.22 0.50 -6.25
CA ASP A 119 -5.18 0.22 -7.67
C ASP A 119 -5.40 1.54 -8.42
N LEU A 120 -4.44 1.96 -9.26
CA LEU A 120 -4.63 3.15 -10.09
C LEU A 120 -5.79 2.91 -11.06
N ILE A 121 -6.65 3.91 -11.19
CA ILE A 121 -7.73 3.91 -12.18
C ILE A 121 -7.47 5.08 -13.13
N GLU A 122 -7.59 4.83 -14.42
CA GLU A 122 -7.59 5.89 -15.43
C GLU A 122 -8.91 6.64 -15.37
N ASP A 123 -8.88 7.93 -15.73
CA ASP A 123 -10.09 8.69 -16.04
C ASP A 123 -10.61 8.29 -17.43
#